data_AF-A0A832RQ50-F1
#
_entry.id   AF-A0A832RQ50-F1
#
_cell.length_a   1.000
_cell.length_b   1.000
_cell.length_c   1.000
_cell.angle_alpha   90.00
_cell.angle_beta   90.00
_cell.angle_gamma   90.00
#
_symmetry.space_group_name_H-M   'P 1'
#
loop_
_entity.id
_entity.type
_entity.pdbx_description
1 polymer ?
#
loop_
_entity_poly.entity_id
_entity_poly.type
_entity_poly.pdbx_seq_one_letter_code
_entity_poly.pdbx_strand_id
1 'polypeptide(L)'
;MGGAKKKGAAAMEKSQDDAKSKDSGTKKDKKDKKGEKSEKKAEITVILGEEQALKLIKSNNYLTIQELAKQTGVKISAANSCLVSLLKKGSVKRSGGFSGHWIYQPAN
;
A
#
# COMPACT_ATOMS: atom_id res chain seq x y z
N MET A 1 -31.77 11.46 44.52
CA MET A 1 -31.38 12.23 43.32
C MET A 1 -30.25 11.49 42.60
N GLY A 2 -30.59 10.55 41.72
CA GLY A 2 -29.61 9.77 40.94
C GLY A 2 -29.36 10.43 39.59
N GLY A 3 -28.24 11.13 39.45
CA GLY A 3 -27.79 11.72 38.20
C GLY A 3 -26.53 11.01 37.71
N ALA A 4 -26.69 9.92 36.98
CA ALA A 4 -25.57 9.26 36.30
C ALA A 4 -25.04 10.21 35.20
N LYS A 5 -23.95 10.92 35.48
CA LYS A 5 -23.20 11.67 34.47
C LYS A 5 -22.69 10.68 33.44
N LYS A 6 -23.27 10.68 32.23
CA LYS A 6 -22.73 9.95 31.08
C LYS A 6 -21.32 10.48 30.82
N LYS A 7 -20.30 9.63 30.99
CA LYS A 7 -18.94 9.94 30.53
C LYS A 7 -19.02 10.14 29.01
N GLY A 8 -18.51 11.28 28.54
CA GLY A 8 -18.45 11.58 27.11
C GLY A 8 -17.56 10.59 26.36
N ALA A 9 -17.84 10.36 25.07
CA ALA A 9 -17.17 9.36 24.23
C ALA A 9 -15.63 9.40 24.28
N ALA A 10 -15.05 10.58 24.56
CA ALA A 10 -13.61 10.76 24.72
C ALA A 10 -12.97 10.04 25.92
N ALA A 11 -13.77 9.61 26.91
CA ALA A 11 -13.28 8.87 28.08
C ALA A 11 -13.44 7.34 27.96
N MET A 12 -14.08 6.84 26.89
CA MET A 12 -14.20 5.39 26.64
C MET A 12 -12.99 4.81 25.92
N GLU A 13 -12.25 5.60 25.13
CA GLU A 13 -11.08 5.11 24.39
C GLU A 13 -9.83 4.92 25.26
N LYS A 14 -9.81 5.44 26.49
CA LYS A 14 -8.69 5.31 27.44
C LYS A 14 -8.90 4.25 28.53
N SER A 15 -9.94 3.44 28.44
CA SER A 15 -10.23 2.38 29.43
C SER A 15 -10.41 1.00 28.81
N GLN A 16 -9.82 0.76 27.63
CA GLN A 16 -9.78 -0.57 27.01
C GLN A 16 -8.46 -1.33 27.21
N ASP A 17 -7.47 -0.76 27.90
CA ASP A 17 -6.15 -1.40 28.06
C ASP A 17 -5.88 -2.02 29.45
N ASP A 18 -6.72 -1.76 30.46
CA ASP A 18 -6.46 -2.17 31.86
C ASP A 18 -7.55 -3.06 32.48
N ALA A 19 -8.11 -4.02 31.71
CA ALA A 19 -9.09 -4.95 32.28
C ALA A 19 -9.16 -6.32 31.58
N LYS A 20 -8.05 -7.05 31.48
CA LYS A 20 -8.14 -8.53 31.44
C LYS A 20 -6.86 -9.28 31.80
N SER A 21 -6.33 -8.99 32.99
CA SER A 21 -5.43 -9.94 33.67
C SER A 21 -6.18 -10.53 34.86
N LYS A 22 -6.79 -11.71 34.67
CA LYS A 22 -6.89 -12.80 35.65
C LYS A 22 -7.81 -13.93 35.18
N ASP A 23 -7.18 -15.10 35.13
CA ASP A 23 -7.62 -16.35 35.77
C ASP A 23 -8.09 -17.52 34.90
N SER A 24 -7.56 -18.68 35.35
CA SER A 24 -7.95 -20.08 35.18
C SER A 24 -7.79 -20.77 33.83
N GLY A 25 -7.15 -21.94 33.90
CA GLY A 25 -6.48 -22.60 32.79
C GLY A 25 -7.27 -23.66 32.04
N THR A 26 -6.62 -24.22 31.02
CA THR A 26 -6.92 -25.54 30.44
C THR A 26 -5.69 -25.99 29.66
N LYS A 27 -5.02 -27.05 30.14
CA LYS A 27 -4.14 -27.87 29.30
C LYS A 27 -5.01 -28.51 28.22
N LYS A 28 -4.78 -28.21 26.93
CA LYS A 28 -5.05 -29.16 25.86
C LYS A 28 -4.18 -28.91 24.63
N ASP A 29 -3.43 -29.95 24.34
CA ASP A 29 -2.63 -30.26 23.17
C ASP A 29 -3.25 -29.85 21.81
N LYS A 30 -2.33 -29.50 20.88
CA LYS A 30 -2.33 -29.87 19.46
C LYS A 30 -3.11 -29.00 18.46
N LYS A 31 -2.37 -28.60 17.40
CA LYS A 31 -2.80 -28.10 16.08
C LYS A 31 -3.29 -26.64 16.13
N ASP A 32 -2.80 -25.69 15.34
CA ASP A 32 -2.51 -25.70 13.92
C ASP A 32 -1.49 -24.61 13.53
N LYS A 33 -0.67 -24.93 12.54
CA LYS A 33 0.02 -23.97 11.67
C LYS A 33 -0.97 -22.92 11.14
N LYS A 34 -0.82 -21.65 11.51
CA LYS A 34 -1.17 -20.53 10.60
C LYS A 34 -0.72 -19.20 11.18
N GLY A 35 0.04 -18.45 10.41
CA GLY A 35 0.32 -17.05 10.73
C GLY A 35 1.72 -16.58 10.40
N GLU A 36 2.41 -17.21 9.45
CA GLU A 36 3.50 -16.55 8.74
C GLU A 36 2.90 -15.36 7.97
N LYS A 37 2.67 -14.24 8.68
CA LYS A 37 2.50 -12.92 8.07
C LYS A 37 3.91 -12.37 7.85
N SER A 38 4.72 -13.13 7.13
CA SER A 38 5.88 -12.62 6.44
C SER A 38 5.30 -11.72 5.35
N GLU A 39 5.05 -10.46 5.71
CA GLU A 39 4.88 -9.38 4.73
C GLU A 39 6.07 -9.53 3.79
N LYS A 40 5.82 -10.07 2.59
CA LYS A 40 6.86 -10.31 1.60
C LYS A 40 7.50 -8.97 1.34
N LYS A 41 8.63 -8.70 2.01
CA LYS A 41 9.46 -7.54 1.74
C LYS A 41 9.93 -7.75 0.32
N ALA A 42 9.21 -7.15 -0.62
CA ALA A 42 9.59 -7.18 -2.02
C ALA A 42 11.04 -6.71 -2.07
N GLU A 43 11.89 -7.43 -2.77
CA GLU A 43 13.27 -7.01 -3.00
C GLU A 43 13.22 -5.77 -3.87
N ILE A 44 13.30 -4.60 -3.24
CA ILE A 44 13.10 -3.31 -3.91
C ILE A 44 14.34 -3.02 -4.75
N THR A 45 14.20 -3.18 -6.05
CA THR A 45 15.27 -2.88 -7.00
C THR A 45 15.24 -1.40 -7.38
N VAL A 46 16.41 -0.78 -7.55
CA VAL A 46 16.51 0.65 -7.91
C VAL A 46 16.43 0.86 -9.42
N ILE A 47 16.80 -0.15 -10.19
CA ILE A 47 16.87 -0.10 -11.66
C ILE A 47 15.56 -0.64 -12.22
N LEU A 48 14.94 0.14 -13.10
CA LEU A 48 13.79 -0.29 -13.89
C LEU A 48 14.23 -0.43 -15.36
N GLY A 49 14.03 -1.62 -15.92
CA GLY A 49 14.24 -1.85 -17.35
C GLY A 49 13.17 -1.15 -18.19
N GLU A 50 13.57 -0.31 -19.14
CA GLU A 50 12.64 0.46 -19.98
C GLU A 50 11.65 -0.46 -20.73
N GLU A 51 12.10 -1.62 -21.22
CA GLU A 51 11.25 -2.58 -21.91
C GLU A 51 10.14 -3.16 -21.03
N GLN A 52 10.41 -3.41 -19.75
CA GLN A 52 9.41 -3.92 -18.83
C GLN A 52 8.34 -2.85 -18.54
N ALA A 53 8.75 -1.60 -18.34
CA ALA A 53 7.80 -0.51 -18.19
C ALA A 53 6.95 -0.30 -19.45
N LEU A 54 7.55 -0.35 -20.64
CA LEU A 54 6.80 -0.22 -21.89
C LEU A 54 5.78 -1.34 -22.10
N LYS A 55 6.11 -2.58 -21.72
CA LYS A 55 5.15 -3.70 -21.77
C LYS A 55 3.96 -3.45 -20.85
N LEU A 56 4.21 -3.04 -19.60
CA LEU A 56 3.16 -2.75 -18.63
C LEU A 56 2.32 -1.52 -19.00
N ILE A 57 2.96 -0.50 -19.59
CA ILE A 57 2.31 0.71 -20.10
C ILE A 57 1.40 0.38 -21.27
N LYS A 58 1.80 -0.53 -22.16
CA LYS A 58 0.97 -0.98 -23.28
C LYS A 58 -0.17 -1.90 -22.84
N SER A 59 0.04 -2.73 -21.82
CA SER A 59 -1.01 -3.63 -21.32
C SER A 59 -2.11 -2.91 -20.54
N ASN A 60 -1.83 -1.73 -19.98
CA ASN A 60 -2.77 -0.97 -19.18
C ASN A 60 -3.18 0.33 -19.89
N ASN A 61 -4.48 0.54 -20.05
CA ASN A 61 -5.00 1.80 -20.60
C ASN A 61 -4.67 3.01 -19.72
N TYR A 62 -4.55 2.81 -18.40
CA TYR A 62 -4.18 3.85 -17.44
C TYR A 62 -3.22 3.31 -16.40
N LEU A 63 -2.24 4.12 -16.01
CA LEU A 63 -1.19 3.73 -15.06
C LEU A 63 -0.83 4.87 -14.12
N THR A 64 -0.46 4.51 -12.90
CA THR A 64 0.09 5.45 -11.91
C THR A 64 1.52 5.06 -11.57
N ILE A 65 2.26 6.00 -10.99
CA ILE A 65 3.65 5.77 -10.53
C ILE A 65 3.70 4.62 -9.51
N GLN A 66 2.72 4.56 -8.62
CA GLN A 66 2.67 3.55 -7.56
C GLN A 66 2.36 2.16 -8.12
N GLU A 67 1.47 2.08 -9.12
CA GLU A 67 1.14 0.80 -9.75
C GLU A 67 2.34 0.25 -10.53
N LEU A 68 3.03 1.10 -11.29
CA LEU A 68 4.27 0.72 -11.96
C LEU A 68 5.31 0.20 -10.95
N ALA A 69 5.51 0.92 -9.85
CA ALA A 69 6.46 0.55 -8.80
C ALA A 69 6.14 -0.81 -8.16
N LYS A 70 4.85 -1.09 -7.89
CA LYS A 70 4.41 -2.38 -7.34
C LYS A 70 4.59 -3.53 -8.32
N GLN A 71 4.25 -3.33 -9.59
CA GLN A 71 4.32 -4.36 -10.61
C GLN A 71 5.76 -4.75 -10.96
N THR A 72 6.68 -3.78 -11.00
CA THR A 72 8.10 -4.05 -11.30
C THR A 72 8.96 -4.25 -10.07
N GLY A 73 8.41 -4.08 -8.85
CA GLY A 73 9.17 -4.19 -7.61
C GLY A 73 10.27 -3.13 -7.47
N VAL A 74 10.09 -1.93 -8.05
CA VAL A 74 11.09 -0.86 -8.02
C VAL A 74 10.71 0.29 -7.08
N LYS A 75 11.70 1.10 -6.70
CA LYS A 75 11.42 2.33 -5.94
C LYS A 75 10.49 3.27 -6.72
N ILE A 76 9.56 3.92 -6.01
CA ILE A 76 8.64 4.93 -6.57
C ILE A 76 9.40 6.03 -7.31
N SER A 77 10.57 6.44 -6.80
CA SER A 77 11.43 7.44 -7.45
C SER A 77 11.94 6.97 -8.83
N ALA A 78 12.34 5.69 -8.96
CA ALA A 78 12.78 5.13 -10.23
C ALA A 78 11.63 5.03 -11.24
N ALA A 79 10.46 4.59 -10.78
CA ALA A 79 9.23 4.57 -11.59
C ALA A 79 8.85 5.98 -12.08
N ASN A 80 8.96 6.99 -11.22
CA ASN A 80 8.68 8.38 -11.59
C ASN A 80 9.67 8.89 -12.65
N SER A 81 10.97 8.68 -12.46
CA SER A 81 12.01 9.06 -13.42
C SER A 81 11.79 8.39 -14.78
N CYS A 82 11.39 7.11 -14.80
CA CYS A 82 11.07 6.42 -16.04
C CYS A 82 9.85 7.05 -16.75
N LEU A 83 8.75 7.27 -16.04
CA LEU A 83 7.54 7.87 -16.62
C LEU A 83 7.78 9.29 -17.15
N VAL A 84 8.60 10.09 -16.44
CA VAL A 84 9.02 11.42 -16.92
C VAL A 84 9.88 11.31 -18.19
N SER A 85 10.79 10.34 -18.25
CA SER A 85 11.57 10.10 -19.47
C SER A 85 10.71 9.64 -20.63
N LEU A 86 9.74 8.75 -20.39
CA LEU A 86 8.80 8.27 -21.41
C LEU A 86 7.83 9.36 -21.88
N LEU A 87 7.45 10.30 -21.00
CA LEU A 87 6.71 11.51 -21.37
C LEU A 87 7.52 12.36 -22.35
N LYS A 88 8.82 12.59 -22.07
CA LYS A 88 9.71 13.35 -22.96
C LYS A 88 9.90 12.66 -24.32
N LYS A 89 9.96 11.33 -24.33
CA LYS A 89 10.02 10.51 -25.55
C LYS A 89 8.68 10.46 -26.31
N GLY A 90 7.59 10.93 -25.71
CA GLY A 90 6.24 10.91 -26.31
C GLY A 90 5.54 9.54 -26.26
N SER A 91 6.08 8.56 -25.54
CA SER A 91 5.49 7.20 -25.44
C SER A 91 4.31 7.12 -24.47
N VAL A 92 4.17 8.09 -23.57
CA VAL A 92 3.06 8.22 -22.63
C VAL A 92 2.55 9.66 -22.61
N LYS A 93 1.29 9.84 -22.24
CA LYS A 93 0.62 11.13 -22.04
C LYS A 93 0.07 11.19 -20.62
N ARG A 94 -0.03 12.41 -20.07
CA ARG A 94 -0.76 12.62 -18.81
C ARG A 94 -2.25 12.73 -19.14
N SER A 95 -3.05 11.80 -18.64
CA SER A 95 -4.52 11.83 -18.83
C SER A 95 -5.20 12.73 -17.79
N GLY A 96 -4.62 12.85 -16.60
CA GLY A 96 -5.14 13.68 -15.52
C GLY A 96 -4.37 13.46 -14.22
N GLY A 97 -4.91 14.00 -13.13
CA GLY A 97 -4.34 13.85 -11.79
C GLY A 97 -4.14 15.17 -11.05
N PHE A 98 -3.75 15.05 -9.79
CA PHE A 98 -3.48 16.18 -8.90
C PHE A 98 -2.08 16.04 -8.30
N SER A 99 -1.44 17.15 -7.94
CA SER A 99 -0.04 17.24 -7.47
C SER A 99 0.47 15.99 -6.72
N GLY A 100 1.37 15.23 -7.37
CA GLY A 100 1.96 14.00 -6.84
C GLY A 100 1.28 12.69 -7.28
N HIS A 101 0.02 12.76 -7.74
CA HIS A 101 -0.80 11.64 -8.17
C HIS A 101 -1.23 11.84 -9.63
N TRP A 102 -0.30 11.60 -10.54
CA TRP A 102 -0.54 11.67 -11.97
C TRP A 102 -1.01 10.33 -12.54
N ILE A 103 -1.99 10.41 -13.43
CA ILE A 103 -2.47 9.28 -14.22
C ILE A 103 -1.88 9.41 -15.62
N TYR A 104 -1.17 8.36 -16.02
CA TYR A 104 -0.52 8.23 -17.31
C TYR A 104 -1.33 7.31 -18.19
N GLN A 105 -1.33 7.60 -19.49
CA GLN A 105 -1.94 6.79 -20.54
C GLN A 105 -0.85 6.51 -21.60
N PRO A 106 -0.80 5.30 -22.19
CA PRO A 106 0.04 5.05 -23.35
C PRO A 106 -0.32 6.02 -24.49
N ALA A 107 0.69 6.58 -25.15
CA ALA A 107 0.49 7.24 -26.42
C ALA A 107 0.31 6.14 -27.47
N ASN A 108 -0.93 5.93 -27.92
CA ASN A 108 -1.23 5.08 -29.08
C ASN A 108 -0.40 5.50 -30.29
#